data_AF-A0A4Q3UPP6-F1
#
_entry.id   AF-A0A4Q3UPP6-F1
#
_cell.length_a   1.000
_cell.length_b   1.000
_cell.length_c   1.000
_cell.angle_alpha   90.00
_cell.angle_beta   90.00
_cell.angle_gamma   90.00
#
_symmetry.space_group_name_H-M   'P 1'
#
loop_
_entity.id
_entity.type
_entity.pdbx_description
1 polymer ?
#
loop_
_entity_poly.entity_id
_entity_poly.type
_entity_poly.pdbx_seq_one_letter_code
_entity_poly.pdbx_strand_id
1 'polypeptide(L)'
;CVSLADYRIRHAQYKADVDLQAAHAVAPWFCTWDDHESANNSYRTGAENHQPETEGDWTARKAAAVQAYLEWMPVRDPVAGRAREAIWRKFDIGDLATLFLLESRLVGRGEDLTFDEMFMAPDAQRPAIADALKAKINDPNRTMLGFEQEAWLAEELMASTAANRKWQVLGNQVTMAKVKMPNLQTGLSAAQYEKVSQGSKRFWSTARYGFEWNLDAWSGFPQARERLYMAAKAAKARLVTLTGDTHTGWANQLHDYTGQQRGVEFGCTSVTSPGSGDSMPFEELGWLMPEANTEVLYYNPFAKGFTLLTLTPDQVEGEFIRVSTVKSRDYFAATDAKFIARQNEVGGMGSLQKVIVSKTITSG
;
A
#
# COMPACT_ATOMS: atom_id res chain seq x y z
N CYS A 1 -1.37 11.70 -18.69
CA CYS A 1 -2.75 11.78 -19.22
C CYS A 1 -3.42 12.96 -18.55
N VAL A 2 -4.11 13.79 -19.32
CA VAL A 2 -4.84 14.95 -18.78
C VAL A 2 -6.29 14.90 -19.25
N SER A 3 -6.52 14.61 -20.53
CA SER A 3 -7.86 14.53 -21.11
C SER A 3 -8.50 13.15 -20.95
N LEU A 4 -9.83 13.07 -21.04
CA LEU A 4 -10.56 11.79 -21.06
C LEU A 4 -10.10 10.88 -22.21
N ALA A 5 -9.77 11.45 -23.37
CA ALA A 5 -9.23 10.69 -24.49
C ALA A 5 -7.87 10.06 -24.13
N ASP A 6 -7.00 10.79 -23.43
CA ASP A 6 -5.70 10.27 -23.00
C ASP A 6 -5.87 9.08 -22.06
N TYR A 7 -6.77 9.18 -21.08
CA TYR A 7 -7.03 8.09 -20.14
C TYR A 7 -7.65 6.87 -20.84
N ARG A 8 -8.61 7.05 -21.76
CA ARG A 8 -9.17 5.96 -22.56
C ARG A 8 -8.11 5.27 -23.42
N ILE A 9 -7.23 6.04 -24.07
CA ILE A 9 -6.10 5.48 -24.86
C ILE A 9 -5.17 4.69 -23.94
N ARG A 10 -4.87 5.21 -22.74
CA ARG A 10 -4.01 4.52 -21.77
C ARG A 10 -4.64 3.22 -21.27
N HIS A 11 -5.94 3.20 -20.96
CA HIS A 11 -6.65 1.97 -20.62
C HIS A 11 -6.62 0.99 -21.80
N ALA A 12 -6.95 1.42 -23.02
CA ALA A 12 -6.90 0.59 -24.20
C ALA A 12 -5.51 -0.03 -24.44
N GLN A 13 -4.45 0.76 -24.26
CA GLN A 13 -3.07 0.30 -24.39
C GLN A 13 -2.77 -0.86 -23.43
N TYR A 14 -3.10 -0.72 -22.14
CA TYR A 14 -2.83 -1.76 -21.16
C TYR A 14 -3.75 -2.98 -21.35
N LYS A 15 -5.04 -2.77 -21.64
CA LYS A 15 -6.02 -3.84 -21.86
C LYS A 15 -5.83 -4.58 -23.19
N ALA A 16 -4.98 -4.10 -24.08
CA ALA A 16 -4.60 -4.81 -25.31
C ALA A 16 -3.62 -5.96 -25.04
N ASP A 17 -2.98 -6.02 -23.87
CA ASP A 17 -2.09 -7.12 -23.51
C ASP A 17 -2.87 -8.44 -23.36
N VAL A 18 -2.42 -9.48 -24.08
CA VAL A 18 -3.11 -10.78 -24.14
C VAL A 18 -3.06 -11.55 -22.82
N ASP A 19 -2.01 -11.37 -22.02
CA ASP A 19 -1.90 -12.04 -20.72
C ASP A 19 -2.82 -11.36 -19.71
N LEU A 20 -2.93 -10.03 -19.76
CA LEU A 20 -3.90 -9.29 -18.95
C LEU A 20 -5.34 -9.65 -19.33
N GLN A 21 -5.65 -9.79 -20.62
CA GLN A 21 -6.95 -10.27 -21.08
C GLN A 21 -7.24 -11.68 -20.56
N ALA A 22 -6.28 -12.60 -20.66
CA ALA A 22 -6.41 -13.96 -20.14
C ALA A 22 -6.65 -13.96 -18.63
N ALA A 23 -5.90 -13.16 -17.86
CA ALA A 23 -6.07 -13.03 -16.42
C ALA A 23 -7.44 -12.45 -16.03
N HIS A 24 -7.99 -11.53 -16.81
CA HIS A 24 -9.37 -11.04 -16.64
C HIS A 24 -10.44 -12.07 -16.96
N ALA A 25 -10.18 -12.98 -17.89
CA ALA A 25 -11.15 -13.99 -18.32
C ALA A 25 -11.31 -15.16 -17.33
N VAL A 26 -10.31 -15.45 -16.49
CA VAL A 26 -10.30 -16.65 -15.64
C VAL A 26 -11.00 -16.50 -14.28
N ALA A 27 -11.18 -15.27 -13.79
CA ALA A 27 -11.77 -15.02 -12.48
C ALA A 27 -12.44 -13.63 -12.42
N PRO A 28 -13.40 -13.39 -11.52
CA PRO A 28 -13.89 -12.04 -11.24
C PRO A 28 -12.81 -11.20 -10.54
N TRP A 29 -12.76 -9.90 -10.85
CA TRP A 29 -11.78 -8.98 -10.27
C TRP A 29 -12.47 -7.99 -9.32
N PHE A 30 -11.94 -7.89 -8.10
CA PHE A 30 -12.32 -6.87 -7.13
C PHE A 30 -11.35 -5.69 -7.21
N CYS A 31 -11.56 -4.79 -8.17
CA CYS A 31 -10.64 -3.69 -8.43
C CYS A 31 -10.88 -2.48 -7.53
N THR A 32 -9.80 -1.87 -7.05
CA THR A 32 -9.76 -0.48 -6.58
C THR A 32 -8.61 0.22 -7.31
N TRP A 33 -8.54 1.55 -7.25
CA TRP A 33 -7.43 2.31 -7.82
C TRP A 33 -6.44 2.74 -6.75
N ASP A 34 -5.29 3.18 -7.22
CA ASP A 34 -4.35 4.03 -6.53
C ASP A 34 -4.23 5.38 -7.26
N ASP A 35 -3.16 6.12 -6.98
CA ASP A 35 -2.90 7.43 -7.56
C ASP A 35 -2.69 7.39 -9.09
N HIS A 36 -2.00 6.38 -9.62
CA HIS A 36 -1.62 6.27 -11.03
C HIS A 36 -2.77 6.03 -12.01
N GLU A 37 -3.97 5.71 -11.53
CA GLU A 37 -5.19 5.79 -12.34
C GLU A 37 -5.59 7.24 -12.66
N SER A 38 -5.02 8.22 -11.94
CA SER A 38 -5.19 9.65 -12.18
C SER A 38 -3.85 10.39 -12.37
N ALA A 39 -3.10 10.65 -11.31
CA ALA A 39 -1.81 11.34 -11.29
C ALA A 39 -1.01 10.91 -10.05
N ASN A 40 0.32 10.86 -10.20
CA ASN A 40 1.24 10.48 -9.12
C ASN A 40 1.02 11.30 -7.85
N ASN A 41 0.97 10.63 -6.70
CA ASN A 41 0.63 11.15 -5.37
C ASN A 41 -0.64 12.02 -5.35
N SER A 42 -1.69 11.59 -6.04
CA SER A 42 -2.97 12.29 -5.98
C SER A 42 -3.61 12.22 -4.59
N TYR A 43 -4.29 13.32 -4.26
CA TYR A 43 -5.13 13.49 -3.09
C TYR A 43 -6.42 14.22 -3.50
N ARG A 44 -7.30 14.48 -2.54
CA ARG A 44 -8.65 15.01 -2.79
C ARG A 44 -8.69 16.22 -3.73
N THR A 45 -7.76 17.15 -3.56
CA THR A 45 -7.76 18.47 -4.22
C THR A 45 -6.51 18.74 -5.06
N GLY A 46 -5.62 17.77 -5.26
CA GLY A 46 -4.44 17.93 -6.11
C GLY A 46 -3.66 16.64 -6.30
N ALA A 47 -2.48 16.75 -6.90
CA ALA A 47 -1.51 15.66 -7.06
C ALA A 47 -0.11 16.26 -7.22
N GLU A 48 0.94 15.50 -6.89
CA GLU A 48 2.33 15.93 -7.12
C GLU A 48 2.59 16.11 -8.62
N ASN A 49 2.17 15.14 -9.43
CA ASN A 49 2.37 15.17 -10.88
C ASN A 49 1.17 15.77 -11.61
N HIS A 50 0.78 16.99 -11.21
CA HIS A 50 -0.19 17.82 -11.89
C HIS A 50 0.20 19.31 -11.88
N GLN A 51 0.21 19.94 -13.05
CA GLN A 51 0.60 21.36 -13.20
C GLN A 51 -0.57 22.18 -13.73
N PRO A 52 -1.26 22.98 -12.88
CA PRO A 52 -2.45 23.72 -13.29
C PRO A 52 -2.23 24.66 -14.48
N GLU A 53 -1.03 25.22 -14.61
CA GLU A 53 -0.68 26.19 -15.64
C GLU A 53 -0.63 25.57 -17.05
N THR A 54 -0.34 24.27 -17.16
CA THR A 54 -0.17 23.57 -18.43
C THR A 54 -1.19 22.47 -18.67
N GLU A 55 -1.78 21.92 -17.60
CA GLU A 55 -2.70 20.80 -17.64
C GLU A 55 -4.14 21.17 -17.21
N GLY A 56 -4.38 22.42 -16.79
CA GLY A 56 -5.69 22.92 -16.42
C GLY A 56 -6.13 22.51 -15.01
N ASP A 57 -7.44 22.53 -14.76
CA ASP A 57 -7.99 22.30 -13.42
C ASP A 57 -7.91 20.81 -12.99
N TRP A 58 -7.47 20.59 -11.75
CA TRP A 58 -7.35 19.24 -11.17
C TRP A 58 -8.68 18.50 -11.15
N THR A 59 -9.78 19.18 -10.82
CA THR A 59 -11.11 18.55 -10.76
C THR A 59 -11.52 18.02 -12.13
N ALA A 60 -11.19 18.73 -13.21
CA ALA A 60 -11.43 18.28 -14.57
C ALA A 60 -10.59 17.04 -14.93
N ARG A 61 -9.27 17.05 -14.62
CA ARG A 61 -8.39 15.89 -14.85
C ARG A 61 -8.82 14.68 -14.03
N LYS A 62 -9.16 14.86 -12.74
CA LYS A 62 -9.70 13.84 -11.85
C LYS A 62 -11.01 13.24 -12.40
N ALA A 63 -11.94 14.08 -12.84
CA ALA A 63 -13.20 13.61 -13.41
C ALA A 63 -12.99 12.77 -14.69
N ALA A 64 -12.06 13.19 -15.56
CA ALA A 64 -11.70 12.43 -16.75
C ALA A 64 -11.09 11.06 -16.41
N ALA A 65 -10.19 11.01 -15.42
CA ALA A 65 -9.58 9.77 -14.93
C ALA A 65 -10.63 8.81 -14.36
N VAL A 66 -11.48 9.30 -13.44
CA VAL A 66 -12.55 8.51 -12.81
C VAL A 66 -13.55 7.99 -13.85
N GLN A 67 -13.91 8.82 -14.83
CA GLN A 67 -14.79 8.39 -15.91
C GLN A 67 -14.16 7.25 -16.72
N ALA A 68 -12.91 7.40 -17.17
CA ALA A 68 -12.23 6.34 -17.91
C ALA A 68 -12.09 5.05 -17.09
N TYR A 69 -11.77 5.15 -15.79
CA TYR A 69 -11.68 3.97 -14.93
C TYR A 69 -13.01 3.21 -14.89
N LEU A 70 -14.14 3.91 -14.69
CA LEU A 70 -15.46 3.29 -14.65
C LEU A 70 -15.91 2.72 -16.00
N GLU A 71 -15.40 3.23 -17.12
CA GLU A 71 -15.68 2.70 -18.46
C GLU A 71 -14.89 1.41 -18.76
N TRP A 72 -13.69 1.26 -18.20
CA TRP A 72 -12.73 0.21 -18.59
C TRP A 72 -12.48 -0.86 -17.53
N MET A 73 -12.90 -0.63 -16.29
CA MET A 73 -12.69 -1.57 -15.19
C MET A 73 -14.00 -2.25 -14.79
N PRO A 74 -13.98 -3.52 -14.34
CA PRO A 74 -15.18 -4.26 -13.95
C PRO A 74 -15.66 -3.84 -12.56
N VAL A 75 -16.00 -2.55 -12.40
CA VAL A 75 -16.46 -1.94 -11.17
C VAL A 75 -17.88 -1.43 -11.38
N ARG A 76 -18.74 -1.64 -10.39
CA ARG A 76 -20.12 -1.11 -10.43
C ARG A 76 -20.08 0.40 -10.25
N ASP A 77 -21.09 1.07 -10.82
CA ASP A 77 -21.30 2.48 -10.53
C ASP A 77 -21.37 2.73 -9.02
N PRO A 78 -20.80 3.85 -8.53
CA PRO A 78 -20.90 4.26 -7.15
C PRO A 78 -22.36 4.34 -6.67
N VAL A 79 -22.56 4.17 -5.37
CA VAL A 79 -23.88 4.25 -4.75
C VAL A 79 -24.54 5.60 -5.09
N ALA A 80 -25.79 5.56 -5.53
CA ALA A 80 -26.54 6.77 -5.89
C ALA A 80 -26.49 7.79 -4.74
N GLY A 81 -26.15 9.04 -5.07
CA GLY A 81 -25.97 10.11 -4.10
C GLY A 81 -24.54 10.29 -3.58
N ARG A 82 -23.62 9.34 -3.83
CA ARG A 82 -22.18 9.53 -3.58
C ARG A 82 -21.47 10.14 -4.79
N ALA A 83 -20.30 10.73 -4.54
CA ALA A 83 -19.39 11.20 -5.59
C ALA A 83 -18.93 10.04 -6.48
N ARG A 84 -18.54 10.32 -7.73
CA ARG A 84 -18.13 9.25 -8.67
C ARG A 84 -16.82 8.58 -8.26
N GLU A 85 -15.96 9.33 -7.58
CA GLU A 85 -14.73 8.84 -6.97
C GLU A 85 -14.97 8.03 -5.68
N ALA A 86 -16.19 8.01 -5.12
CA ALA A 86 -16.48 7.30 -3.86
C ALA A 86 -16.72 5.80 -4.06
N ILE A 87 -15.72 5.07 -4.55
CA ILE A 87 -15.84 3.65 -4.94
C ILE A 87 -15.64 2.64 -3.79
N TRP A 88 -15.39 3.10 -2.56
CA TRP A 88 -15.21 2.19 -1.43
C TRP A 88 -16.48 1.36 -1.19
N ARG A 89 -16.28 0.08 -0.89
CA ARG A 89 -17.37 -0.90 -0.81
C ARG A 89 -16.89 -2.18 -0.13
N LYS A 90 -17.83 -3.08 0.16
CA LYS A 90 -17.51 -4.39 0.75
C LYS A 90 -18.11 -5.56 -0.03
N PHE A 91 -17.54 -6.74 0.17
CA PHE A 91 -18.01 -8.02 -0.34
C PHE A 91 -17.92 -9.08 0.76
N ASP A 92 -19.02 -9.79 0.99
CA ASP A 92 -19.03 -10.94 1.88
C ASP A 92 -18.68 -12.20 1.08
N ILE A 93 -17.65 -12.93 1.54
CA ILE A 93 -17.18 -14.18 0.95
C ILE A 93 -17.66 -15.32 1.84
N GLY A 94 -18.87 -15.82 1.55
CA GLY A 94 -19.52 -16.83 2.38
C GLY A 94 -19.55 -16.42 3.85
N ASP A 95 -19.34 -17.36 4.77
CA ASP A 95 -19.11 -17.11 6.20
C ASP A 95 -17.64 -16.88 6.56
N LEU A 96 -16.75 -16.90 5.57
CA LEU A 96 -15.31 -16.88 5.76
C LEU A 96 -14.79 -15.47 5.99
N ALA A 97 -15.14 -14.51 5.14
CA ALA A 97 -14.51 -13.20 5.19
C ALA A 97 -15.44 -12.07 4.74
N THR A 98 -15.13 -10.86 5.18
CA THR A 98 -15.59 -9.63 4.55
C THR A 98 -14.38 -8.94 3.93
N LEU A 99 -14.43 -8.68 2.63
CA LEU A 99 -13.45 -7.89 1.89
C LEU A 99 -13.93 -6.44 1.81
N PHE A 100 -13.19 -5.52 2.39
CA PHE A 100 -13.40 -4.07 2.33
C PHE A 100 -12.43 -3.48 1.31
N LEU A 101 -12.93 -2.98 0.19
CA LEU A 101 -12.11 -2.21 -0.75
C LEU A 101 -12.18 -0.74 -0.34
N LEU A 102 -11.04 -0.19 0.04
CA LEU A 102 -10.90 1.21 0.44
C LEU A 102 -10.61 2.09 -0.77
N GLU A 103 -11.07 3.33 -0.69
CA GLU A 103 -10.59 4.46 -1.50
C GLU A 103 -9.72 5.34 -0.59
N SER A 104 -8.50 5.66 -0.99
CA SER A 104 -7.54 6.40 -0.15
C SER A 104 -6.81 7.52 -0.88
N ARG A 105 -7.38 7.99 -2.01
CA ARG A 105 -6.79 9.00 -2.88
C ARG A 105 -7.72 10.18 -3.10
N LEU A 106 -8.84 9.96 -3.77
CA LEU A 106 -9.56 11.02 -4.47
C LEU A 106 -10.68 11.67 -3.65
N VAL A 107 -11.18 11.00 -2.60
CA VAL A 107 -12.33 11.49 -1.83
C VAL A 107 -11.92 12.17 -0.55
N GLY A 108 -11.27 11.43 0.36
CA GLY A 108 -11.09 11.88 1.74
C GLY A 108 -9.66 12.24 2.11
N ARG A 109 -8.68 11.80 1.32
CA ARG A 109 -7.25 11.94 1.61
C ARG A 109 -6.84 13.41 1.75
N GLY A 110 -6.14 13.72 2.83
CA GLY A 110 -5.47 15.01 3.02
C GLY A 110 -4.36 15.25 1.99
N GLU A 111 -3.92 16.51 1.87
CA GLU A 111 -2.86 16.94 0.94
C GLU A 111 -1.58 16.13 1.07
N ASP A 112 -0.84 15.94 -0.02
CA ASP A 112 0.48 15.29 0.04
C ASP A 112 1.45 16.11 0.91
N LEU A 113 2.30 15.41 1.68
CA LEU A 113 3.31 16.02 2.53
C LEU A 113 4.68 15.51 2.09
N THR A 114 5.54 16.42 1.63
CA THR A 114 6.87 16.08 1.10
C THR A 114 7.99 16.58 2.00
N PHE A 115 9.20 16.11 1.72
CA PHE A 115 10.42 16.59 2.35
C PHE A 115 11.10 17.72 1.56
N ASP A 116 10.46 18.26 0.51
CA ASP A 116 11.12 19.17 -0.43
C ASP A 116 11.61 20.45 0.23
N GLU A 117 10.79 21.05 1.10
CA GLU A 117 11.19 22.23 1.88
C GLU A 117 12.46 21.95 2.69
N MET A 118 12.52 20.78 3.35
CA MET A 118 13.69 20.37 4.13
C MET A 118 14.91 20.09 3.24
N PHE A 119 14.72 19.53 2.05
CA PHE A 119 15.80 19.25 1.09
C PHE A 119 16.41 20.52 0.49
N MET A 120 15.61 21.58 0.33
CA MET A 120 16.07 22.87 -0.17
C MET A 120 16.59 23.80 0.92
N ALA A 121 16.26 23.53 2.20
CA ALA A 121 16.68 24.36 3.31
C ALA A 121 18.15 24.14 3.74
N PRO A 122 18.83 25.18 4.23
CA PRO A 122 20.10 25.06 4.94
C PRO A 122 20.02 24.15 6.17
N ASP A 123 21.11 23.46 6.50
CA ASP A 123 21.16 22.48 7.61
C ASP A 123 20.65 23.04 8.95
N ALA A 124 20.95 24.30 9.25
CA ALA A 124 20.53 24.97 10.49
C ALA A 124 19.00 25.16 10.61
N GLN A 125 18.28 25.21 9.48
CA GLN A 125 16.82 25.40 9.46
C GLN A 125 16.05 24.08 9.44
N ARG A 126 16.69 22.98 9.01
CA ARG A 126 16.05 21.66 8.87
C ARG A 126 15.40 21.13 10.16
N PRO A 127 15.96 21.30 11.37
CA PRO A 127 15.28 20.85 12.59
C PRO A 127 13.91 21.50 12.79
N ALA A 128 13.80 22.82 12.59
CA ALA A 128 12.53 23.53 12.74
C ALA A 128 11.50 23.12 11.68
N ILE A 129 11.94 22.95 10.42
CA ILE A 129 11.10 22.44 9.33
C ILE A 129 10.62 21.02 9.64
N ALA A 130 11.50 20.17 10.17
CA ALA A 130 11.15 18.80 10.55
C ALA A 130 10.08 18.79 11.65
N ASP A 131 10.19 19.66 12.66
CA ASP A 131 9.20 19.75 13.73
C ASP A 131 7.84 20.27 13.23
N ALA A 132 7.84 21.27 12.33
CA ALA A 132 6.62 21.74 11.69
C ALA A 132 5.95 20.65 10.83
N LEU A 133 6.73 19.89 10.06
CA LEU A 133 6.23 18.78 9.26
C LEU A 133 5.65 17.65 10.14
N LYS A 134 6.31 17.30 11.24
CA LYS A 134 5.76 16.34 12.22
C LYS A 134 4.45 16.83 12.83
N ALA A 135 4.32 18.12 13.11
CA ALA A 135 3.07 18.67 13.63
C ALA A 135 1.92 18.49 12.62
N LYS A 136 2.18 18.72 11.31
CA LYS A 136 1.19 18.45 10.25
C LYS A 136 0.85 16.96 10.12
N ILE A 137 1.86 16.08 10.16
CA ILE A 137 1.67 14.62 10.11
C ILE A 137 0.81 14.15 11.29
N ASN A 138 1.02 14.71 12.48
CA ASN A 138 0.31 14.32 13.70
C ASN A 138 -0.98 15.11 13.95
N ASP A 139 -1.43 15.94 13.00
CA ASP A 139 -2.72 16.63 13.13
C ASP A 139 -3.85 15.60 13.23
N PRO A 140 -4.65 15.59 14.32
CA PRO A 140 -5.76 14.65 14.47
C PRO A 140 -6.82 14.78 13.36
N ASN A 141 -6.91 15.93 12.69
CA ASN A 141 -7.85 16.17 11.61
C ASN A 141 -7.35 15.68 10.24
N ARG A 142 -6.06 15.33 10.13
CA ARG A 142 -5.52 14.73 8.92
C ARG A 142 -6.07 13.31 8.77
N THR A 143 -6.56 12.98 7.58
CA THR A 143 -7.25 11.72 7.30
C THR A 143 -6.81 11.14 5.95
N MET A 144 -6.66 9.80 5.93
CA MET A 144 -6.34 9.03 4.73
C MET A 144 -7.61 8.72 3.91
N LEU A 145 -8.70 8.38 4.60
CA LEU A 145 -9.94 7.90 3.97
C LEU A 145 -11.05 8.96 3.94
N GLY A 146 -10.93 10.02 4.73
CA GLY A 146 -12.03 10.92 5.05
C GLY A 146 -12.91 10.36 6.17
N PHE A 147 -13.46 11.24 7.01
CA PHE A 147 -14.25 10.82 8.17
C PHE A 147 -15.52 10.02 7.82
N GLU A 148 -16.12 10.25 6.64
CA GLU A 148 -17.27 9.47 6.18
C GLU A 148 -16.90 7.99 5.96
N GLN A 149 -15.82 7.73 5.24
CA GLN A 149 -15.36 6.37 4.98
C GLN A 149 -14.77 5.72 6.24
N GLU A 150 -14.12 6.48 7.12
CA GLU A 150 -13.67 5.99 8.43
C GLU A 150 -14.86 5.51 9.28
N ALA A 151 -15.95 6.29 9.35
CA ALA A 151 -17.16 5.91 10.07
C ALA A 151 -17.84 4.68 9.45
N TRP A 152 -17.99 4.67 8.13
CA TRP A 152 -18.51 3.53 7.38
C TRP A 152 -17.69 2.24 7.66
N LEU A 153 -16.36 2.33 7.63
CA LEU A 153 -15.50 1.18 7.90
C LEU A 153 -15.68 0.67 9.33
N ALA A 154 -15.79 1.56 10.31
CA ALA A 154 -16.01 1.17 11.71
C ALA A 154 -17.34 0.42 11.90
N GLU A 155 -18.42 0.91 11.29
CA GLU A 155 -19.73 0.27 11.31
C GLU A 155 -19.69 -1.12 10.64
N GLU A 156 -19.07 -1.21 9.47
CA GLU A 156 -19.05 -2.44 8.70
C GLU A 156 -18.10 -3.51 9.26
N LEU A 157 -17.04 -3.10 9.97
CA LEU A 157 -16.21 -4.01 10.76
C LEU A 157 -17.04 -4.67 11.88
N MET A 158 -17.83 -3.88 12.61
CA MET A 158 -18.73 -4.41 13.65
C MET A 158 -19.80 -5.33 13.04
N ALA A 159 -20.40 -4.94 11.91
CA ALA A 159 -21.40 -5.76 11.23
C ALA A 159 -20.80 -7.10 10.75
N SER A 160 -19.59 -7.06 10.19
CA SER A 160 -18.87 -8.25 9.75
C SER A 160 -18.63 -9.25 10.89
N THR A 161 -18.14 -8.80 12.04
CA THR A 161 -17.87 -9.70 13.16
C THR A 161 -19.15 -10.17 13.86
N ALA A 162 -20.19 -9.32 13.94
CA ALA A 162 -21.51 -9.72 14.41
C ALA A 162 -22.15 -10.80 13.53
N ALA A 163 -21.90 -10.77 12.22
CA ALA A 163 -22.30 -11.81 11.26
C ALA A 163 -21.38 -13.05 11.28
N ASN A 164 -20.48 -13.18 12.27
CA ASN A 164 -19.56 -14.30 12.47
C ASN A 164 -18.59 -14.55 11.29
N ARG A 165 -18.30 -13.51 10.49
CA ARG A 165 -17.28 -13.58 9.44
C ARG A 165 -15.91 -13.74 10.07
N LYS A 166 -15.15 -14.73 9.62
CA LYS A 166 -13.87 -15.10 10.25
C LYS A 166 -12.80 -14.03 10.06
N TRP A 167 -12.68 -13.46 8.87
CA TRP A 167 -11.64 -12.48 8.54
C TRP A 167 -12.22 -11.15 8.06
N GLN A 168 -11.54 -10.06 8.41
CA GLN A 168 -11.83 -8.72 7.92
C GLN A 168 -10.64 -8.28 7.07
N VAL A 169 -10.81 -8.36 5.75
CA VAL A 169 -9.72 -8.14 4.79
C VAL A 169 -9.85 -6.75 4.21
N LEU A 170 -8.82 -5.91 4.35
CA LEU A 170 -8.74 -4.60 3.73
C LEU A 170 -7.99 -4.70 2.40
N GLY A 171 -8.64 -4.40 1.28
CA GLY A 171 -7.99 -4.01 0.04
C GLY A 171 -7.63 -2.54 0.11
N ASN A 172 -6.35 -2.24 0.24
CA ASN A 172 -5.79 -0.92 0.51
C ASN A 172 -4.61 -0.67 -0.44
N GLN A 173 -4.31 0.61 -0.68
CA GLN A 173 -3.33 1.03 -1.69
C GLN A 173 -1.89 0.97 -1.15
N VAL A 174 -1.65 1.61 -0.01
CA VAL A 174 -0.32 1.99 0.49
C VAL A 174 0.03 1.34 1.84
N THR A 175 1.31 1.13 2.14
CA THR A 175 1.75 0.40 3.36
C THR A 175 1.14 0.94 4.66
N MET A 176 0.54 0.03 5.43
CA MET A 176 -0.12 0.26 6.71
C MET A 176 0.88 0.25 7.88
N ALA A 177 1.88 -0.61 7.82
CA ALA A 177 2.88 -0.76 8.88
C ALA A 177 3.63 0.56 9.20
N LYS A 178 4.08 0.69 10.45
CA LYS A 178 5.06 1.71 10.84
C LYS A 178 6.42 1.28 10.31
N VAL A 179 6.97 2.06 9.38
CA VAL A 179 8.25 1.74 8.74
C VAL A 179 9.24 2.88 8.97
N LYS A 180 10.22 2.65 9.83
CA LYS A 180 11.41 3.48 9.99
C LYS A 180 12.38 3.22 8.86
N MET A 181 13.05 4.29 8.44
CA MET A 181 14.20 4.20 7.54
C MET A 181 15.43 3.67 8.29
N PRO A 182 16.07 2.56 7.85
CA PRO A 182 17.43 2.22 8.26
C PRO A 182 18.43 3.34 7.96
N ASN A 183 19.51 3.36 8.73
CA ASN A 183 20.66 4.20 8.46
C ASN A 183 21.55 3.53 7.42
N LEU A 184 21.46 3.97 6.16
CA LEU A 184 22.26 3.43 5.06
C LEU A 184 23.78 3.64 5.24
N GLN A 185 24.20 4.69 5.95
CA GLN A 185 25.63 4.97 6.15
C GLN A 185 26.30 3.92 7.04
N THR A 186 25.55 3.38 8.01
CA THR A 186 26.04 2.32 8.90
C THR A 186 25.63 0.93 8.43
N GLY A 187 24.56 0.82 7.64
CA GLY A 187 24.04 -0.45 7.14
C GLY A 187 24.72 -0.97 5.86
N LEU A 188 25.39 -0.11 5.11
CA LEU A 188 26.12 -0.48 3.89
C LEU A 188 27.64 -0.37 4.10
N SER A 189 28.42 -1.11 3.31
CA SER A 189 29.86 -0.88 3.24
C SER A 189 30.16 0.50 2.64
N ALA A 190 31.35 1.06 2.93
CA ALA A 190 31.75 2.36 2.38
C ALA A 190 31.65 2.40 0.84
N ALA A 191 32.09 1.33 0.17
CA ALA A 191 32.04 1.22 -1.29
C ALA A 191 30.60 1.14 -1.85
N GLN A 192 29.67 0.54 -1.12
CA GLN A 192 28.25 0.54 -1.50
C GLN A 192 27.62 1.91 -1.25
N TYR A 193 27.89 2.52 -0.08
CA TYR A 193 27.36 3.82 0.29
C TYR A 193 27.82 4.93 -0.67
N GLU A 194 29.04 4.87 -1.19
CA GLU A 194 29.52 5.77 -2.24
C GLU A 194 28.63 5.75 -3.49
N LYS A 195 28.14 4.57 -3.89
CA LYS A 195 27.26 4.37 -5.05
C LYS A 195 25.82 4.81 -4.83
N VAL A 196 25.39 5.03 -3.59
CA VAL A 196 24.05 5.55 -3.29
C VAL A 196 23.93 6.97 -3.85
N SER A 197 22.86 7.23 -4.62
CA SER A 197 22.60 8.53 -5.24
C SER A 197 22.49 9.64 -4.19
N GLN A 198 22.80 10.89 -4.57
CA GLN A 198 22.65 12.03 -3.66
C GLN A 198 21.20 12.25 -3.22
N GLY A 199 20.23 12.02 -4.12
CA GLY A 199 18.80 12.08 -3.79
C GLY A 199 18.43 11.05 -2.72
N SER A 200 18.86 9.80 -2.90
CA SER A 200 18.69 8.75 -1.90
C SER A 200 19.37 9.12 -0.58
N LYS A 201 20.64 9.55 -0.58
CA LYS A 201 21.34 9.99 0.64
C LYS A 201 20.55 11.07 1.40
N ARG A 202 20.02 12.07 0.69
CA ARG A 202 19.18 13.13 1.29
C ARG A 202 17.90 12.56 1.90
N PHE A 203 17.17 11.75 1.13
CA PHE A 203 15.92 11.13 1.58
C PHE A 203 16.12 10.24 2.81
N TRP A 204 17.08 9.31 2.77
CA TRP A 204 17.35 8.42 3.89
C TRP A 204 17.92 9.15 5.11
N SER A 205 18.59 10.30 4.95
CA SER A 205 19.06 11.12 6.07
C SER A 205 17.93 11.70 6.93
N THR A 206 16.70 11.76 6.41
CA THR A 206 15.53 12.26 7.16
C THR A 206 15.19 11.38 8.36
N ALA A 207 15.63 10.12 8.36
CA ALA A 207 15.54 9.20 9.49
C ALA A 207 16.10 9.80 10.80
N ARG A 208 17.14 10.64 10.73
CA ARG A 208 17.74 11.31 11.90
C ARG A 208 16.78 12.26 12.61
N TYR A 209 15.72 12.69 11.94
CA TYR A 209 14.66 13.51 12.51
C TYR A 209 13.50 12.66 13.04
N GLY A 210 13.54 11.34 12.91
CA GLY A 210 12.49 10.43 13.39
C GLY A 210 11.31 10.27 12.44
N PHE A 211 11.48 10.57 11.15
CA PHE A 211 10.45 10.31 10.14
C PHE A 211 10.37 8.82 9.79
N GLU A 212 9.15 8.37 9.53
CA GLU A 212 8.87 7.09 8.85
C GLU A 212 9.09 7.24 7.34
N TRP A 213 9.29 6.11 6.64
CA TRP A 213 9.82 6.04 5.28
C TRP A 213 8.95 6.72 4.23
N ASN A 214 7.64 6.49 4.22
CA ASN A 214 6.77 6.96 3.13
C ASN A 214 5.64 7.86 3.67
N LEU A 215 5.77 9.18 3.53
CA LEU A 215 4.72 10.13 3.95
C LEU A 215 3.45 10.06 3.08
N ASP A 216 3.54 9.45 1.89
CA ASP A 216 2.39 9.12 1.05
C ASP A 216 1.72 7.79 1.49
N ALA A 217 2.33 7.02 2.38
CA ALA A 217 1.69 5.86 3.00
C ALA A 217 0.98 6.23 4.32
N TRP A 218 0.49 5.23 5.06
CA TRP A 218 -0.13 5.46 6.37
C TRP A 218 0.82 6.08 7.41
N SER A 219 2.13 6.04 7.18
CA SER A 219 3.15 6.78 7.93
C SER A 219 2.95 8.31 7.90
N GLY A 220 2.33 8.87 6.86
CA GLY A 220 1.94 10.30 6.83
C GLY A 220 0.57 10.59 7.44
N PHE A 221 -0.13 9.57 7.93
CA PHE A 221 -1.48 9.65 8.48
C PHE A 221 -1.63 8.85 9.79
N PRO A 222 -0.72 9.01 10.77
CA PRO A 222 -0.66 8.11 11.92
C PRO A 222 -1.92 8.22 12.81
N GLN A 223 -2.53 9.40 12.96
CA GLN A 223 -3.77 9.54 13.73
C GLN A 223 -4.96 8.84 13.06
N ALA A 224 -5.03 8.86 11.72
CA ALA A 224 -6.04 8.11 10.97
C ALA A 224 -5.83 6.60 11.06
N ARG A 225 -4.57 6.15 10.99
CA ARG A 225 -4.19 4.74 11.22
C ARG A 225 -4.67 4.24 12.58
N GLU A 226 -4.45 5.02 13.64
CA GLU A 226 -4.90 4.65 14.98
C GLU A 226 -6.42 4.63 15.12
N ARG A 227 -7.16 5.54 14.46
CA ARG A 227 -8.64 5.47 14.41
C ARG A 227 -9.12 4.17 13.75
N LEU A 228 -8.50 3.76 12.65
CA LEU A 228 -8.78 2.48 12.00
C LEU A 228 -8.48 1.30 12.95
N TYR A 229 -7.34 1.31 13.65
CA TYR A 229 -7.00 0.28 14.62
C TYR A 229 -7.95 0.25 15.83
N MET A 230 -8.41 1.41 16.30
CA MET A 230 -9.44 1.48 17.35
C MET A 230 -10.76 0.87 16.88
N ALA A 231 -11.18 1.15 15.64
CA ALA A 231 -12.38 0.54 15.06
C ALA A 231 -12.23 -0.98 14.92
N ALA A 232 -11.08 -1.47 14.43
CA ALA A 232 -10.81 -2.90 14.31
C ALA A 232 -10.80 -3.59 15.69
N LYS A 233 -10.20 -2.95 16.69
CA LYS A 233 -10.20 -3.43 18.09
C LYS A 233 -11.61 -3.51 18.66
N ALA A 234 -12.42 -2.46 18.48
CA ALA A 234 -13.80 -2.41 18.96
C ALA A 234 -14.66 -3.52 18.33
N ALA A 235 -14.46 -3.79 17.04
CA ALA A 235 -15.12 -4.87 16.33
C ALA A 235 -14.57 -6.27 16.67
N LYS A 236 -13.45 -6.38 17.39
CA LYS A 236 -12.69 -7.63 17.60
C LYS A 236 -12.28 -8.29 16.27
N ALA A 237 -11.92 -7.46 15.30
CA ALA A 237 -11.62 -7.91 13.94
C ALA A 237 -10.33 -8.75 13.89
N ARG A 238 -10.32 -9.78 13.04
CA ARG A 238 -9.10 -10.43 12.56
C ARG A 238 -8.67 -9.74 11.27
N LEU A 239 -7.99 -8.60 11.44
CA LEU A 239 -7.66 -7.69 10.35
C LEU A 239 -6.51 -8.20 9.49
N VAL A 240 -6.76 -8.37 8.19
CA VAL A 240 -5.75 -8.67 7.17
C VAL A 240 -5.71 -7.50 6.19
N THR A 241 -4.56 -6.86 6.02
CA THR A 241 -4.40 -5.75 5.07
C THR A 241 -3.64 -6.24 3.84
N LEU A 242 -4.19 -5.97 2.67
CA LEU A 242 -3.54 -6.17 1.38
C LEU A 242 -3.16 -4.80 0.83
N THR A 243 -1.91 -4.68 0.38
CA THR A 243 -1.30 -3.40 -0.02
C THR A 243 -0.54 -3.55 -1.35
N GLY A 244 -0.43 -2.47 -2.13
CA GLY A 244 0.43 -2.35 -3.32
C GLY A 244 1.39 -1.16 -3.22
N ASP A 245 1.32 -0.25 -4.21
CA ASP A 245 2.05 1.03 -4.33
C ASP A 245 3.59 0.92 -4.42
N THR A 246 4.22 0.40 -3.38
CA THR A 246 5.67 0.50 -3.11
C THR A 246 6.57 -0.34 -4.01
N HIS A 247 6.01 -1.13 -4.93
CA HIS A 247 6.72 -2.06 -5.82
C HIS A 247 7.70 -3.00 -5.09
N THR A 248 7.33 -3.41 -3.87
CA THR A 248 8.17 -4.17 -2.94
C THR A 248 7.30 -5.21 -2.24
N GLY A 249 7.83 -6.41 -2.01
CA GLY A 249 7.16 -7.42 -1.18
C GLY A 249 7.32 -7.10 0.31
N TRP A 250 6.21 -7.12 1.06
CA TRP A 250 6.19 -6.87 2.52
C TRP A 250 5.35 -7.92 3.24
N ALA A 251 5.82 -8.38 4.40
CA ALA A 251 4.99 -9.07 5.37
C ALA A 251 5.16 -8.41 6.74
N ASN A 252 4.09 -7.79 7.25
CA ASN A 252 4.15 -6.97 8.45
C ASN A 252 3.17 -7.43 9.53
N GLN A 253 3.57 -7.32 10.79
CA GLN A 253 2.72 -7.48 11.97
C GLN A 253 2.36 -6.11 12.52
N LEU A 254 1.08 -5.74 12.41
CA LEU A 254 0.61 -4.39 12.68
C LEU A 254 0.32 -4.18 14.15
N HIS A 255 0.85 -3.12 14.76
CA HIS A 255 0.60 -2.76 16.16
C HIS A 255 0.06 -1.33 16.30
N ASP A 256 -0.76 -1.09 17.31
CA ASP A 256 -1.16 0.27 17.70
C ASP A 256 -0.07 0.98 18.53
N TYR A 257 -0.35 2.19 19.00
CA TYR A 257 0.57 2.93 19.88
C TYR A 257 0.82 2.28 21.24
N THR A 258 -0.06 1.39 21.69
CA THR A 258 0.13 0.63 22.95
C THR A 258 1.01 -0.61 22.75
N GLY A 259 1.48 -0.85 21.52
CA GLY A 259 2.27 -2.01 21.16
C GLY A 259 1.46 -3.30 21.03
N GLN A 260 0.13 -3.19 20.96
CA GLN A 260 -0.77 -4.33 20.85
C GLN A 260 -1.05 -4.66 19.39
N GLN A 261 -1.02 -5.94 19.02
CA GLN A 261 -1.29 -6.36 17.65
C GLN A 261 -2.73 -6.01 17.23
N ARG A 262 -2.87 -5.49 16.01
CA ARG A 262 -4.15 -5.11 15.40
C ARG A 262 -4.45 -5.86 14.12
N GLY A 263 -3.44 -6.44 13.48
CA GLY A 263 -3.62 -7.21 12.26
C GLY A 263 -2.31 -7.73 11.69
N VAL A 264 -2.39 -8.18 10.44
CA VAL A 264 -1.24 -8.52 9.61
C VAL A 264 -1.39 -7.85 8.26
N GLU A 265 -0.28 -7.54 7.61
CA GLU A 265 -0.25 -6.94 6.28
C GLU A 265 0.58 -7.78 5.32
N PHE A 266 0.05 -7.97 4.12
CA PHE A 266 0.74 -8.53 2.97
C PHE A 266 0.83 -7.45 1.88
N GLY A 267 1.98 -6.79 1.79
CA GLY A 267 2.27 -5.82 0.73
C GLY A 267 2.79 -6.54 -0.51
N CYS A 268 2.02 -6.49 -1.58
CA CYS A 268 2.36 -7.12 -2.85
C CYS A 268 3.40 -6.28 -3.60
N THR A 269 4.37 -6.94 -4.21
CA THR A 269 5.26 -6.28 -5.17
C THR A 269 4.50 -5.87 -6.44
N SER A 270 5.15 -5.14 -7.34
CA SER A 270 4.61 -4.78 -8.63
C SER A 270 4.62 -5.94 -9.61
N VAL A 271 3.68 -5.89 -10.58
CA VAL A 271 3.69 -6.80 -11.73
C VAL A 271 4.91 -6.51 -12.61
N THR A 272 5.16 -5.24 -12.94
CA THR A 272 6.28 -4.82 -13.81
C THR A 272 7.01 -3.54 -13.38
N SER A 273 6.39 -2.66 -12.59
CA SER A 273 6.93 -1.34 -12.26
C SER A 273 8.24 -1.43 -11.46
N PRO A 274 9.24 -0.57 -11.71
CA PRO A 274 10.52 -0.62 -11.00
C PRO A 274 10.36 -0.27 -9.52
N GLY A 275 11.04 -1.02 -8.65
CA GLY A 275 11.05 -0.82 -7.20
C GLY A 275 12.35 -0.21 -6.68
N SER A 276 12.47 -0.10 -5.36
CA SER A 276 13.66 0.49 -4.73
C SER A 276 14.93 -0.32 -5.02
N GLY A 277 14.82 -1.64 -5.20
CA GLY A 277 15.94 -2.52 -5.55
C GLY A 277 16.48 -2.30 -6.97
N ASP A 278 15.68 -1.74 -7.87
CA ASP A 278 16.12 -1.37 -9.22
C ASP A 278 17.00 -0.11 -9.21
N SER A 279 16.77 0.82 -8.27
CA SER A 279 17.56 2.06 -8.11
C SER A 279 18.70 1.95 -7.10
N MET A 280 18.57 1.05 -6.12
CA MET A 280 19.59 0.75 -5.11
C MET A 280 19.80 -0.77 -5.06
N PRO A 281 20.60 -1.34 -5.98
CA PRO A 281 20.78 -2.79 -6.12
C PRO A 281 21.76 -3.34 -5.06
N PHE A 282 21.43 -3.14 -3.77
CA PHE A 282 22.19 -3.64 -2.62
C PHE A 282 21.33 -4.67 -1.90
N GLU A 283 21.73 -5.94 -1.91
CA GLU A 283 20.99 -7.03 -1.27
C GLU A 283 20.72 -6.74 0.22
N GLU A 284 21.60 -5.97 0.86
CA GLU A 284 21.51 -5.47 2.23
C GLU A 284 20.16 -4.83 2.55
N LEU A 285 19.55 -4.15 1.58
CA LEU A 285 18.23 -3.53 1.80
C LEU A 285 17.18 -4.55 2.25
N GLY A 286 17.31 -5.81 1.80
CA GLY A 286 16.43 -6.92 2.16
C GLY A 286 16.37 -7.19 3.67
N TRP A 287 17.49 -7.02 4.40
CA TRP A 287 17.54 -7.25 5.85
C TRP A 287 17.64 -5.98 6.69
N LEU A 288 18.22 -4.90 6.17
CA LEU A 288 18.28 -3.61 6.89
C LEU A 288 16.89 -3.07 7.24
N MET A 289 15.90 -3.30 6.37
CA MET A 289 14.53 -2.88 6.61
C MET A 289 13.89 -3.63 7.79
N PRO A 290 13.82 -4.98 7.80
CA PRO A 290 13.41 -5.74 8.99
C PRO A 290 14.22 -5.44 10.25
N GLU A 291 15.55 -5.30 10.17
CA GLU A 291 16.40 -5.01 11.34
C GLU A 291 16.06 -3.67 12.01
N ALA A 292 15.68 -2.66 11.22
CA ALA A 292 15.29 -1.35 11.74
C ALA A 292 13.85 -1.32 12.29
N ASN A 293 13.05 -2.37 12.07
CA ASN A 293 11.59 -2.33 12.25
C ASN A 293 11.02 -3.58 12.93
N THR A 294 10.35 -3.39 14.07
CA THR A 294 9.69 -4.49 14.78
C THR A 294 8.43 -5.00 14.08
N GLU A 295 7.80 -4.19 13.23
CA GLU A 295 6.60 -4.62 12.49
C GLU A 295 6.94 -5.34 11.18
N VAL A 296 8.14 -5.18 10.63
CA VAL A 296 8.49 -5.68 9.29
C VAL A 296 9.21 -7.02 9.42
N LEU A 297 8.54 -8.11 9.00
CA LEU A 297 9.11 -9.46 9.07
C LEU A 297 9.72 -9.91 7.74
N TYR A 298 9.33 -9.27 6.64
CA TYR A 298 9.88 -9.51 5.32
C TYR A 298 9.79 -8.27 4.46
N TYR A 299 10.85 -8.06 3.69
CA TYR A 299 11.01 -6.98 2.74
C TYR A 299 11.80 -7.51 1.54
N ASN A 300 11.23 -7.45 0.34
CA ASN A 300 11.94 -7.78 -0.90
C ASN A 300 11.73 -6.68 -1.95
N PRO A 301 12.73 -5.80 -2.15
CA PRO A 301 12.63 -4.67 -3.06
C PRO A 301 12.95 -5.02 -4.53
N PHE A 302 13.31 -6.28 -4.81
CA PHE A 302 13.81 -6.71 -6.11
C PHE A 302 12.76 -7.48 -6.91
N ALA A 303 11.99 -8.33 -6.23
CA ALA A 303 11.03 -9.23 -6.87
C ALA A 303 9.95 -8.46 -7.65
N LYS A 304 9.47 -9.08 -8.74
CA LYS A 304 8.26 -8.72 -9.47
C LYS A 304 7.34 -9.92 -9.48
N GLY A 305 6.02 -9.72 -9.44
CA GLY A 305 5.06 -10.81 -9.39
C GLY A 305 3.77 -10.42 -8.67
N PHE A 306 3.24 -11.34 -7.86
CA PHE A 306 1.96 -11.19 -7.17
C PHE A 306 1.94 -11.97 -5.85
N THR A 307 0.98 -11.66 -4.98
CA THR A 307 0.74 -12.40 -3.73
C THR A 307 -0.49 -13.28 -3.86
N LEU A 308 -0.37 -14.57 -3.55
CA LEU A 308 -1.50 -15.48 -3.37
C LEU A 308 -1.93 -15.48 -1.91
N LEU A 309 -3.20 -15.16 -1.66
CA LEU A 309 -3.79 -15.21 -0.33
C LEU A 309 -4.70 -16.43 -0.20
N THR A 310 -4.42 -17.31 0.77
CA THR A 310 -5.29 -18.44 1.12
C THR A 310 -5.91 -18.20 2.48
N LEU A 311 -7.24 -18.23 2.55
CA LEU A 311 -8.01 -18.05 3.78
C LEU A 311 -8.76 -19.34 4.11
N THR A 312 -8.63 -19.81 5.35
CA THR A 312 -9.50 -20.83 5.97
C THR A 312 -10.13 -20.23 7.22
N PRO A 313 -11.10 -20.89 7.89
CA PRO A 313 -11.71 -20.32 9.10
C PRO A 313 -10.73 -19.93 10.22
N ASP A 314 -9.57 -20.60 10.28
CA ASP A 314 -8.59 -20.55 11.35
C ASP A 314 -7.21 -20.03 10.93
N GLN A 315 -6.89 -19.88 9.63
CA GLN A 315 -5.63 -19.29 9.17
C GLN A 315 -5.77 -18.39 7.94
N VAL A 316 -4.85 -17.45 7.83
CA VAL A 316 -4.54 -16.70 6.61
C VAL A 316 -3.09 -16.98 6.22
N GLU A 317 -2.86 -17.32 4.96
CA GLU A 317 -1.53 -17.53 4.38
C GLU A 317 -1.34 -16.58 3.21
N GLY A 318 -0.22 -15.86 3.21
CA GLY A 318 0.24 -15.05 2.08
C GLY A 318 1.51 -15.65 1.47
N GLU A 319 1.44 -15.98 0.19
CA GLU A 319 2.56 -16.53 -0.59
C GLU A 319 2.99 -15.51 -1.65
N PHE A 320 4.23 -15.06 -1.56
CA PHE A 320 4.81 -14.09 -2.48
C PHE A 320 5.39 -14.82 -3.68
N ILE A 321 4.70 -14.76 -4.81
CA ILE A 321 5.15 -15.36 -6.07
C ILE A 321 5.97 -14.32 -6.83
N ARG A 322 7.21 -14.69 -7.18
CA ARG A 322 8.07 -13.87 -8.02
C ARG A 322 8.30 -14.50 -9.37
N VAL A 323 8.56 -13.68 -10.38
CA VAL A 323 9.11 -14.09 -11.67
C VAL A 323 10.60 -13.81 -11.74
N SER A 324 11.34 -14.59 -12.51
CA SER A 324 12.78 -14.41 -12.70
C SER A 324 13.14 -13.14 -13.49
N THR A 325 12.25 -12.71 -14.39
CA THR A 325 12.39 -11.48 -15.18
C THR A 325 11.05 -11.06 -15.75
N VAL A 326 10.87 -9.75 -15.95
CA VAL A 326 9.74 -9.16 -16.71
C VAL A 326 10.17 -8.66 -18.09
N LYS A 327 11.44 -8.87 -18.46
CA LYS A 327 12.04 -8.40 -19.72
C LYS A 327 12.04 -9.47 -20.82
N SER A 328 11.63 -10.69 -20.51
CA SER A 328 11.61 -11.84 -21.42
C SER A 328 10.33 -12.65 -21.21
N ARG A 329 9.86 -13.28 -22.28
CA ARG A 329 8.78 -14.29 -22.24
C ARG A 329 9.29 -15.65 -21.74
N ASP A 330 10.59 -15.87 -21.78
CA ASP A 330 11.27 -16.99 -21.13
C ASP A 330 11.60 -16.60 -19.69
N TYR A 331 10.73 -17.00 -18.77
CA TYR A 331 10.84 -16.74 -17.33
C TYR A 331 10.30 -17.94 -16.56
N PHE A 332 10.68 -18.04 -15.28
CA PHE A 332 10.06 -18.97 -14.34
C PHE A 332 9.40 -18.19 -13.20
N ALA A 333 8.34 -18.75 -12.63
CA ALA A 333 7.73 -18.28 -11.40
C ALA A 333 8.17 -19.17 -10.23
N ALA A 334 8.40 -18.58 -9.06
CA ALA A 334 8.72 -19.30 -7.85
C ALA A 334 8.17 -18.58 -6.62
N THR A 335 7.90 -19.35 -5.56
CA THR A 335 7.64 -18.78 -4.24
C THR A 335 8.90 -18.15 -3.68
N ASP A 336 8.86 -16.84 -3.43
CA ASP A 336 9.94 -16.11 -2.78
C ASP A 336 9.87 -16.23 -1.25
N ALA A 337 8.67 -16.06 -0.71
CA ALA A 337 8.41 -16.18 0.72
C ALA A 337 6.97 -16.63 0.99
N LYS A 338 6.75 -17.24 2.14
CA LYS A 338 5.43 -17.65 2.62
C LYS A 338 5.28 -17.28 4.08
N PHE A 339 4.14 -16.69 4.42
CA PHE A 339 3.82 -16.22 5.76
C PHE A 339 2.42 -16.65 6.16
N ILE A 340 2.24 -17.01 7.42
CA ILE A 340 0.97 -17.49 7.96
C ILE A 340 0.64 -16.79 9.28
N ALA A 341 -0.62 -16.44 9.46
CA ALA A 341 -1.17 -16.05 10.75
C ALA A 341 -2.39 -16.93 11.07
N ARG A 342 -2.43 -17.46 12.30
CA ARG A 342 -3.49 -18.34 12.78
C ARG A 342 -4.40 -17.60 13.74
N GLN A 343 -5.62 -18.08 13.90
CA GLN A 343 -6.47 -17.69 15.02
C GLN A 343 -5.75 -18.04 16.33
N ASN A 344 -5.71 -17.11 17.28
CA ASN A 344 -5.12 -17.36 18.60
C ASN A 344 -6.11 -18.11 19.53
N GLU A 345 -5.62 -18.55 20.69
CA GLU A 345 -6.39 -19.36 21.65
C GLU A 345 -7.67 -18.69 22.17
N VAL A 346 -7.72 -17.36 22.17
CA VAL A 346 -8.90 -16.57 22.58
C VAL A 346 -9.77 -16.15 21.39
N GLY A 347 -9.52 -16.73 20.21
CA GLY A 347 -10.30 -16.53 19.01
C GLY A 347 -9.96 -15.28 18.18
N GLY A 348 -8.93 -14.52 18.56
CA GLY A 348 -8.45 -13.32 17.87
C GLY A 348 -7.36 -13.57 16.83
N MET A 349 -6.73 -12.49 16.35
CA MET A 349 -5.60 -12.57 15.42
C MET A 349 -4.35 -13.09 16.15
N GLY A 350 -3.70 -14.11 15.59
CA GLY A 350 -2.39 -14.58 16.05
C GLY A 350 -1.23 -13.89 15.33
N SER A 351 -0.01 -14.17 15.80
CA SER A 351 1.21 -13.60 15.22
C SER A 351 1.45 -14.09 13.80
N LEU A 352 2.05 -13.22 12.98
CA LEU A 352 2.51 -13.56 11.64
C LEU A 352 3.83 -14.35 11.73
N GLN A 353 3.92 -15.46 11.02
CA GLN A 353 5.07 -16.36 11.07
C GLN A 353 5.57 -16.68 9.67
N LYS A 354 6.88 -16.65 9.46
CA LYS A 354 7.49 -17.10 8.22
C LYS A 354 7.45 -18.62 8.15
N VAL A 355 6.96 -19.18 7.05
CA VAL A 355 7.01 -20.62 6.77
C VAL A 355 8.32 -20.90 6.04
N ILE A 356 9.12 -21.82 6.56
CA ILE A 356 10.34 -22.28 5.88
C ILE A 356 9.91 -23.20 4.75
N VAL A 357 9.88 -22.68 3.52
CA VAL A 357 9.55 -23.47 2.33
C VAL A 357 10.78 -24.30 1.95
N SER A 358 10.73 -25.61 2.15
CA SER A 358 11.71 -26.53 1.57
C SER A 358 11.31 -26.83 0.11
N LYS A 359 12.15 -26.37 -0.82
CA LYS A 359 12.24 -26.72 -2.26
C LYS A 359 11.46 -25.88 -3.28
N THR A 360 12.25 -25.49 -4.28
CA THR A 360 11.95 -24.93 -5.59
C THR A 360 10.86 -25.72 -6.32
N ILE A 361 9.79 -25.04 -6.73
CA ILE A 361 8.92 -25.54 -7.80
C ILE A 361 9.56 -25.07 -9.11
N THR A 362 10.17 -26.00 -9.85
CA THR A 362 10.46 -25.81 -11.27
C THR A 362 9.21 -26.17 -12.05
N SER A 363 8.53 -25.18 -12.64
CA SER A 363 7.58 -25.44 -13.72
C SER A 363 8.34 -25.52 -15.04
N GLY A 364 8.08 -26.59 -15.81
CA GLY A 364 8.56 -26.76 -17.18
C GLY A 364 7.62 -26.19 -18.22
#